data_AF-A0A7T5USX2-F1
#
_entry.id   AF-A0A7T5USX2-F1
#
_cell.length_a   1.000
_cell.length_b   1.000
_cell.length_c   1.000
_cell.angle_alpha   90.00
_cell.angle_beta   90.00
_cell.angle_gamma   90.00
#
_symmetry.space_group_name_H-M   'P 1'
#
loop_
_entity.id
_entity.type
_entity.pdbx_description
1 polymer ?
#
loop_
_entity_poly.entity_id
_entity_poly.type
_entity_poly.pdbx_seq_one_letter_code
_entity_poly.pdbx_strand_id
1 'polypeptide(L)'
;MNQLAQNVDFNTIQSQGLPGFKFSTGTVGSVTSALLPYIFAIAGIILLLFLISAGISYMTARGDPKAISGAQARITYALIGFIIILLAYWGAQAAGLILGLGQITNTFKYTPPF
;
A
#
# COMPACT_ATOMS: atom_id res chain seq x y z
N MET A 1 -3.02 -41.75 22.61
CA MET A 1 -4.28 -41.05 22.27
C MET A 1 -4.31 -39.69 22.98
N ASN A 2 -3.60 -38.66 22.48
CA ASN A 2 -3.85 -37.27 22.91
C ASN A 2 -3.28 -36.21 21.93
N GLN A 3 -3.40 -36.42 20.62
CA GLN A 3 -3.03 -35.42 19.61
C GLN A 3 -4.25 -34.77 18.94
N LEU A 4 -5.45 -34.88 19.54
CA LEU A 4 -6.68 -34.29 19.00
C LEU A 4 -7.18 -33.06 19.79
N ALA A 5 -6.48 -32.67 20.84
CA ALA A 5 -6.63 -31.33 21.42
C ALA A 5 -5.56 -30.41 20.81
N GLN A 6 -5.54 -30.29 19.48
CA GLN A 6 -4.76 -29.24 18.83
C GLN A 6 -5.46 -27.93 19.18
N ASN A 7 -4.94 -27.27 20.20
CA ASN A 7 -5.27 -25.90 20.56
C ASN A 7 -5.27 -25.10 19.24
N VAL A 8 -6.45 -24.70 18.76
CA VAL A 8 -6.57 -23.93 17.52
C VAL A 8 -5.98 -22.57 17.81
N ASP A 9 -4.68 -22.47 17.62
CA ASP A 9 -3.93 -21.27 17.89
C ASP A 9 -4.23 -20.32 16.74
N PHE A 10 -5.26 -19.49 16.91
CA PHE A 10 -5.78 -18.56 15.89
C PHE A 10 -4.70 -17.66 15.29
N ASN A 11 -3.58 -17.49 16.02
CA ASN A 11 -2.39 -16.79 15.57
C ASN A 11 -1.64 -17.51 14.45
N THR A 12 -1.55 -18.84 14.50
CA THR A 12 -0.92 -19.65 13.44
C THR A 12 -1.76 -19.65 12.16
N ILE A 13 -3.09 -19.69 12.30
CA ILE A 13 -4.03 -19.68 11.16
C ILE A 13 -4.12 -18.29 10.51
N GLN A 14 -4.07 -17.18 11.28
CA GLN A 14 -3.99 -15.83 10.71
C GLN A 14 -2.70 -15.59 9.91
N SER A 15 -1.56 -16.09 10.40
CA SER A 15 -0.26 -15.90 9.74
C SER A 15 -0.10 -16.68 8.42
N GLN A 16 -0.96 -17.68 8.17
CA GLN A 16 -0.97 -18.47 6.95
C GLN A 16 -1.80 -17.82 5.82
N GLY A 17 -2.75 -16.95 6.15
CA GLY A 17 -3.60 -16.27 5.16
C GLY A 17 -3.07 -14.92 4.68
N LEU A 18 -2.54 -14.09 5.59
CA LEU A 18 -1.94 -12.79 5.28
C LEU A 18 -0.57 -12.64 5.97
N PRO A 19 0.55 -12.86 5.24
CA PRO A 19 1.88 -12.79 5.82
C PRO A 19 2.17 -11.38 6.38
N GLY A 20 2.60 -11.32 7.64
CA GLY A 20 2.93 -10.07 8.34
C GLY A 20 1.77 -9.45 9.13
N PHE A 21 0.53 -9.91 8.97
CA PHE A 21 -0.62 -9.38 9.69
C PHE A 21 -0.89 -10.15 10.99
N LYS A 22 -0.73 -9.48 12.15
CA LYS A 22 -0.94 -10.07 13.48
C LYS A 22 -1.70 -9.10 14.39
N PHE A 23 -2.86 -9.52 14.92
CA PHE A 23 -3.64 -8.73 15.87
C PHE A 23 -3.38 -9.07 17.34
N SER A 24 -2.82 -10.26 17.64
CA SER A 24 -2.87 -10.83 18.99
C SER A 24 -1.96 -10.18 20.04
N THR A 25 -1.02 -9.33 19.67
CA THR A 25 -0.11 -8.66 20.62
C THR A 25 0.48 -7.35 20.06
N GLY A 26 -0.16 -6.78 19.05
CA GLY A 26 0.42 -5.70 18.25
C GLY A 26 0.11 -4.30 18.78
N THR A 27 1.14 -3.49 19.03
CA THR A 27 0.99 -2.03 19.12
C THR A 27 0.41 -1.50 17.79
N VAL A 28 -0.26 -0.34 17.80
CA VAL A 28 -0.78 0.30 16.57
C VAL A 28 0.25 0.31 15.44
N GLY A 29 1.53 0.51 15.76
CA GLY A 29 2.64 0.45 14.81
C GLY A 29 2.79 -0.88 14.05
N SER A 30 2.58 -2.04 14.68
CA SER A 30 2.73 -3.33 13.99
C SER A 30 1.57 -3.62 13.04
N VAL A 31 0.36 -3.18 13.39
CA VAL A 31 -0.81 -3.30 12.52
C VAL A 31 -0.65 -2.38 11.31
N THR A 32 -0.22 -1.14 11.53
CA THR A 32 0.06 -0.19 10.45
C THR A 32 1.18 -0.68 9.53
N SER A 33 2.30 -1.17 10.09
CA SER A 33 3.38 -1.81 9.31
C SER A 33 2.89 -2.94 8.42
N ALA A 34 2.04 -3.82 8.95
CA ALA A 34 1.54 -4.96 8.21
C ALA A 34 0.60 -4.55 7.05
N LEU A 35 -0.17 -3.47 7.21
CA LEU A 35 -1.12 -3.00 6.20
C LEU A 35 -0.47 -2.12 5.13
N LEU A 36 0.58 -1.39 5.47
CA LEU A 36 1.28 -0.49 4.55
C LEU A 36 1.62 -1.12 3.19
N PRO A 37 2.29 -2.28 3.09
CA PRO A 37 2.65 -2.85 1.79
C PRO A 37 1.43 -3.17 0.92
N TYR A 38 0.33 -3.62 1.52
CA TYR A 38 -0.92 -3.87 0.80
C TYR A 38 -1.57 -2.58 0.29
N ILE A 39 -1.59 -1.53 1.12
CA ILE A 39 -2.12 -0.21 0.73
C ILE A 39 -1.30 0.36 -0.43
N PHE A 40 0.03 0.32 -0.34
CA PHE A 40 0.92 0.78 -1.41
C PHE A 40 0.76 -0.02 -2.70
N ALA A 41 0.61 -1.35 -2.61
CA ALA A 41 0.35 -2.20 -3.77
C ALA A 41 -0.98 -1.85 -4.46
N ILE A 42 -2.07 -1.73 -3.69
CA ILE A 42 -3.39 -1.35 -4.21
C ILE A 42 -3.34 0.06 -4.81
N ALA A 43 -2.70 1.01 -4.12
CA ALA A 43 -2.54 2.38 -4.59
C ALA A 43 -1.78 2.44 -5.93
N GLY A 44 -0.71 1.65 -6.08
CA GLY A 44 0.03 1.53 -7.34
C GLY A 44 -0.83 1.00 -8.50
N ILE A 45 -1.67 -0.01 -8.26
CA ILE A 45 -2.58 -0.56 -9.27
C ILE A 45 -3.63 0.48 -9.67
N ILE A 46 -4.25 1.14 -8.69
CA ILE A 46 -5.25 2.19 -8.95
C ILE A 46 -4.62 3.33 -9.75
N LEU A 47 -3.42 3.77 -9.37
CA LEU A 47 -2.69 4.82 -10.08
C LEU A 47 -2.48 4.46 -11.55
N LEU A 48 -2.06 3.22 -11.83
CA LEU A 48 -1.85 2.74 -13.19
C LEU A 48 -3.15 2.80 -14.02
N LEU A 49 -4.27 2.36 -13.46
CA LEU A 49 -5.58 2.41 -14.13
C LEU A 49 -6.04 3.85 -14.41
N PHE A 50 -5.83 4.76 -13.46
CA PHE A 50 -6.11 6.19 -13.66
C PHE A 50 -5.25 6.80 -14.75
N LEU A 51 -3.96 6.46 -14.80
CA LEU A 51 -3.05 6.99 -15.81
C LEU A 51 -3.43 6.51 -17.22
N ILE A 52 -3.76 5.22 -17.37
CA ILE A 52 -4.20 4.66 -18.65
C ILE A 52 -5.51 5.30 -19.11
N SER A 53 -6.52 5.38 -18.23
CA SER A 53 -7.81 5.98 -18.57
C SER A 53 -7.71 7.47 -18.90
N ALA A 54 -6.87 8.21 -18.19
CA ALA A 54 -6.61 9.61 -18.47
C ALA A 54 -5.86 9.81 -19.80
N GLY A 55 -4.86 8.96 -20.09
CA GLY A 55 -4.12 9.01 -21.35
C GLY A 55 -5.00 8.70 -22.58
N ILE A 56 -5.85 7.67 -22.48
CA ILE A 56 -6.83 7.35 -23.54
C ILE A 56 -7.80 8.52 -23.73
N SER A 57 -8.34 9.07 -22.65
CA SER A 57 -9.26 10.22 -22.71
C SER A 57 -8.64 11.46 -23.33
N TYR A 58 -7.32 11.67 -23.16
CA TYR A 58 -6.60 12.77 -23.79
C TYR A 58 -6.39 12.52 -25.30
N MET A 59 -6.02 11.30 -25.70
CA MET A 59 -5.88 10.94 -27.12
C MET A 59 -7.22 10.97 -27.88
N THR A 60 -8.33 10.59 -27.25
CA THR A 60 -9.65 10.53 -27.90
C THR A 60 -10.38 11.86 -27.95
N ALA A 61 -9.85 12.92 -27.33
CA ALA A 61 -10.50 14.22 -27.26
C ALA A 61 -10.65 14.94 -28.61
N ARG A 62 -9.97 14.47 -29.69
CA ARG A 62 -10.18 14.88 -31.10
C ARG A 62 -10.29 16.39 -31.38
N GLY A 63 -9.69 17.23 -30.54
CA GLY A 63 -9.72 18.69 -30.70
C GLY A 63 -10.88 19.41 -30.02
N ASP A 64 -11.76 18.72 -29.28
CA ASP A 64 -12.76 19.37 -28.42
C ASP A 64 -12.07 19.98 -27.19
N PRO A 65 -12.06 21.33 -27.04
CA PRO A 65 -11.40 22.00 -25.92
C PRO A 65 -11.92 21.56 -24.55
N LYS A 66 -13.19 21.18 -24.46
CA LYS A 66 -13.82 20.75 -23.21
C LYS A 66 -13.36 19.35 -22.81
N ALA A 67 -13.25 18.45 -23.79
CA ALA A 67 -12.72 17.10 -23.55
C ALA A 67 -11.22 17.13 -23.22
N ILE A 68 -10.43 17.98 -23.90
CA ILE A 68 -9.00 18.14 -23.65
C ILE A 68 -8.75 18.68 -22.23
N SER A 69 -9.43 19.77 -21.84
CA SER A 69 -9.27 20.35 -20.51
C SER A 69 -9.67 19.38 -19.39
N GLY A 70 -10.76 18.63 -19.59
CA GLY A 70 -11.19 17.58 -18.66
C GLY A 70 -10.16 16.45 -18.53
N ALA A 71 -9.59 15.99 -19.65
CA ALA A 71 -8.55 14.96 -19.65
C ALA A 71 -7.24 15.45 -19.00
N GLN A 72 -6.82 16.69 -19.27
CA GLN A 72 -5.65 17.29 -18.64
C GLN A 72 -5.79 17.40 -17.13
N ALA A 73 -6.95 17.85 -16.63
CA ALA A 73 -7.23 17.89 -15.20
C ALA A 73 -7.11 16.49 -14.57
N ARG A 74 -7.63 15.46 -15.25
CA ARG A 74 -7.51 14.06 -14.82
C ARG A 74 -6.07 13.57 -14.74
N ILE A 75 -5.24 13.91 -15.73
CA ILE A 75 -3.81 13.62 -15.73
C ILE A 75 -3.12 14.31 -14.56
N THR A 76 -3.42 15.60 -14.32
CA THR A 76 -2.86 16.37 -13.20
C THR A 76 -3.23 15.73 -11.86
N TYR A 77 -4.48 15.32 -11.66
CA TYR A 77 -4.89 14.64 -10.43
C TYR A 77 -4.18 13.29 -10.24
N ALA A 78 -3.98 12.52 -11.31
CA ALA A 78 -3.23 11.26 -11.24
C ALA A 78 -1.75 11.50 -10.86
N LEU A 79 -1.12 12.53 -11.42
CA LEU A 79 0.24 12.95 -11.08
C LEU A 79 0.36 13.43 -9.62
N ILE A 80 -0.61 14.20 -9.14
CA ILE A 80 -0.66 14.63 -7.74
C ILE A 80 -0.76 13.41 -6.82
N GLY A 81 -1.65 12.46 -7.14
CA GLY A 81 -1.77 11.21 -6.40
C GLY A 81 -0.47 10.40 -6.37
N PHE A 82 0.25 10.35 -7.50
CA PHE A 82 1.57 9.71 -7.57
C PHE A 82 2.58 10.36 -6.63
N ILE A 83 2.67 11.69 -6.66
CA ILE A 83 3.58 12.44 -5.79
C ILE A 83 3.24 12.22 -4.33
N ILE A 84 1.95 12.19 -3.97
CA ILE A 84 1.51 11.92 -2.60
C ILE A 84 1.98 10.54 -2.13
N ILE A 85 1.90 9.50 -2.96
CA ILE A 85 2.37 8.16 -2.62
C ILE A 85 3.89 8.17 -2.35
N LEU A 86 4.67 8.86 -3.17
CA LEU A 86 6.12 9.00 -2.97
C LEU A 86 6.45 9.73 -1.67
N LEU A 87 5.75 10.84 -1.40
CA LEU A 87 5.91 11.59 -0.16
C LEU A 87 5.45 10.78 1.07
N ALA A 88 4.39 10.00 0.94
CA ALA A 88 3.90 9.12 2.01
C ALA A 88 4.94 8.04 2.36
N TYR A 89 5.67 7.51 1.37
CA TYR A 89 6.75 6.55 1.62
C TYR A 89 7.87 7.18 2.46
N TRP A 90 8.38 8.34 2.05
CA TRP A 90 9.41 9.06 2.82
C TRP A 90 8.91 9.54 4.17
N GLY A 91 7.66 10.01 4.23
CA GLY A 91 7.00 10.41 5.47
C GLY A 91 6.82 9.25 6.43
N ALA A 92 6.42 8.07 5.96
CA ALA A 92 6.32 6.87 6.77
C ALA A 92 7.68 6.41 7.31
N GLN A 93 8.75 6.52 6.50
CA GLN A 93 10.10 6.23 6.96
C GLN A 93 10.58 7.22 8.03
N ALA A 94 10.35 8.52 7.83
CA ALA A 94 10.69 9.55 8.80
C ALA A 94 9.89 9.38 10.10
N ALA A 95 8.60 9.07 10.02
CA ALA A 95 7.75 8.78 11.17
C ALA A 95 8.22 7.53 11.93
N GLY A 96 8.58 6.45 11.22
CA GLY A 96 9.14 5.24 11.82
C GLY A 96 10.43 5.50 12.61
N LEU A 97 11.29 6.40 12.11
CA LEU A 97 12.52 6.83 12.78
C LEU A 97 12.22 7.64 14.05
N ILE A 98 11.30 8.60 13.98
CA ILE A 98 10.97 9.50 15.11
C ILE A 98 10.23 8.76 16.23
N LEU A 99 9.34 7.81 15.88
CA LEU A 99 8.56 7.04 16.84
C LEU A 99 9.35 5.87 17.47
N GLY A 100 10.60 5.64 17.06
CA GLY A 100 11.42 4.53 17.53
C GLY A 100 10.90 3.14 17.15
N LEU A 101 9.94 3.08 16.21
CA LEU A 101 9.28 1.85 15.79
C LEU A 101 10.09 1.18 14.68
N GLY A 102 11.14 0.45 15.05
CA GLY A 102 11.97 -0.31 14.09
C GLY A 102 11.19 -1.28 13.19
N GLN A 103 9.96 -1.66 13.59
CA GLN A 103 9.03 -2.47 12.80
C GLN A 103 8.60 -1.77 11.48
N ILE A 104 8.37 -0.45 11.49
CA ILE A 104 7.97 0.31 10.28
C ILE A 104 9.17 0.44 9.32
N THR A 105 10.36 0.66 9.86
CA THR A 105 11.61 0.72 9.07
C THR A 105 11.97 -0.63 8.45
N ASN A 106 11.70 -1.74 9.13
CA ASN A 106 12.03 -3.08 8.64
C ASN A 106 10.99 -3.66 7.68
N THR A 107 9.77 -3.10 7.61
CA THR A 107 8.71 -3.58 6.70
C THR A 107 9.12 -3.52 5.23
N PHE A 108 9.92 -2.52 4.84
CA PHE A 108 10.41 -2.37 3.46
C PHE A 108 11.82 -2.93 3.25
N LYS A 109 12.48 -3.42 4.30
CA LYS A 109 13.77 -4.10 4.18
C LYS A 109 13.52 -5.58 3.90
N TYR A 110 13.76 -6.00 2.66
CA TYR A 110 13.81 -7.41 2.32
C TYR A 110 14.95 -8.08 3.11
N THR A 111 14.59 -8.87 4.12
CA THR A 111 15.56 -9.74 4.81
C THR A 111 15.53 -11.08 4.06
N PRO A 112 16.59 -11.42 3.31
CA PRO A 112 16.65 -12.70 2.63
C PRO A 112 16.59 -13.85 3.64
N PRO A 113 15.94 -14.98 3.29
CA PRO A 113 15.73 -16.11 4.19
C PRO A 113 16.94 -17.06 4.29
N PHE A 114 18.15 -16.53 4.41
CA PHE A 114 19.38 -17.31 4.65
C PHE A 114 20.35 -16.55 5.54
#